data_AF-A0A0Q3JJW6-F1
#
_entry.id   AF-A0A0Q3JJW6-F1
#
_cell.length_a   1.000
_cell.length_b   1.000
_cell.length_c   1.000
_cell.angle_alpha   90.00
_cell.angle_beta   90.00
_cell.angle_gamma   90.00
#
_symmetry.space_group_name_H-M   'P 1'
#
loop_
_entity.id
_entity.type
_entity.pdbx_description
1 polymer ?
#
loop_
_entity_poly.entity_id
_entity_poly.type
_entity_poly.pdbx_seq_one_letter_code
_entity_poly.pdbx_strand_id
1 'polypeptide(L)'
;MFNCSVARFVWQVTGCALGLRNLPVSMENLVGSWGASFPPGHRKLAFCGAAAILWTLWKSRNNACFRKQYPQDPAAIIFNLCHNLNSWALLQIEAKKAWRTGARGLDKFWSKPSPGVKDARRWEGGSQADGVLFRRSWCRVL
;
A
#
# COMPACT_ATOMS: atom_id res chain seq x y z
N MET A 1 -2.79 -16.51 -15.36
CA MET A 1 -3.44 -15.18 -15.41
C MET A 1 -2.81 -14.27 -16.47
N PHE A 2 -1.48 -14.16 -16.56
CA PHE A 2 -0.81 -13.27 -17.53
C PHE A 2 -0.86 -13.72 -19.01
N ASN A 3 -1.07 -15.02 -19.28
CA ASN A 3 -1.13 -15.56 -20.64
C ASN A 3 -2.51 -15.53 -21.31
N CYS A 4 -3.57 -15.03 -20.66
CA CYS A 4 -4.84 -14.88 -21.37
C CYS A 4 -4.84 -13.59 -22.21
N SER A 5 -5.55 -13.62 -23.35
CA SER A 5 -5.71 -12.49 -24.27
C SER A 5 -6.20 -11.23 -23.57
N VAL A 6 -7.15 -11.38 -22.65
CA VAL A 6 -7.69 -10.31 -21.81
C VAL A 6 -6.61 -9.68 -20.93
N ALA A 7 -5.78 -10.49 -20.27
CA ALA A 7 -4.73 -9.96 -19.40
C ALA A 7 -3.68 -9.19 -20.21
N ARG A 8 -3.26 -9.73 -21.36
CA ARG A 8 -2.35 -9.00 -22.26
C ARG A 8 -2.94 -7.67 -22.69
N PHE A 9 -4.21 -7.64 -23.08
CA PHE A 9 -4.89 -6.40 -23.45
C PHE A 9 -4.87 -5.37 -22.31
N VAL A 10 -5.27 -5.75 -21.10
CA VAL A 10 -5.30 -4.84 -19.94
C VAL A 10 -3.90 -4.33 -19.58
N TRP A 11 -2.89 -5.21 -19.60
CA TRP A 11 -1.50 -4.83 -19.35
C TRP A 11 -0.97 -3.87 -20.42
N GLN A 12 -1.27 -4.11 -21.69
CA GLN A 12 -0.87 -3.24 -22.81
C GLN A 12 -1.53 -1.86 -22.72
N VAL A 13 -2.85 -1.80 -22.51
CA VAL A 13 -3.58 -0.53 -22.37
C VAL A 13 -3.02 0.28 -21.19
N THR A 14 -2.78 -0.39 -20.06
CA THR A 14 -2.25 0.28 -18.87
C THR A 14 -0.78 0.68 -19.05
N GLY A 15 0.00 -0.15 -19.76
CA GLY A 15 1.37 0.18 -20.16
C GLY A 15 1.45 1.41 -21.03
N CYS A 16 0.59 1.51 -22.05
CA CYS A 16 0.47 2.68 -22.90
C CYS A 16 0.06 3.93 -22.10
N ALA A 17 -0.94 3.81 -21.22
CA ALA A 17 -1.41 4.92 -20.39
C ALA A 17 -0.34 5.45 -19.41
N LEU A 18 0.55 4.57 -18.93
CA LEU A 18 1.60 4.91 -17.97
C LEU A 18 2.98 5.14 -18.63
N GLY A 19 3.08 5.01 -19.96
CA GLY A 19 4.35 5.13 -20.70
C GLY A 19 5.37 4.03 -20.38
N LEU A 20 4.91 2.84 -19.95
CA LEU A 20 5.78 1.75 -19.54
C LEU A 20 6.18 0.89 -20.75
N ARG A 21 7.49 0.85 -21.04
CA ARG A 21 8.04 0.04 -22.15
C ARG A 21 8.14 -1.45 -21.81
N ASN A 22 8.34 -1.79 -20.55
CA ASN A 22 8.47 -3.16 -20.08
C ASN A 22 7.25 -3.53 -19.24
N LEU A 23 6.53 -4.57 -19.66
CA LEU A 23 5.36 -5.09 -18.96
C LEU A 23 5.69 -6.42 -18.28
N PRO A 24 5.13 -6.69 -17.10
CA PRO A 24 5.40 -7.93 -16.39
C PRO A 24 4.75 -9.11 -17.11
N VAL A 25 5.58 -10.13 -17.38
CA VAL A 25 5.17 -11.36 -18.10
C VAL A 25 4.74 -12.46 -17.12
N SER A 26 5.17 -12.38 -15.85
CA SER A 26 4.87 -13.31 -14.77
C SER A 26 4.79 -12.58 -13.42
N MET A 27 4.22 -13.23 -12.39
CA MET A 27 4.22 -12.68 -11.03
C MET A 27 5.64 -12.51 -10.47
N GLU A 28 6.55 -13.44 -10.76
CA GLU A 28 7.95 -13.36 -10.34
C GLU A 28 8.65 -12.15 -10.97
N ASN A 29 8.43 -11.92 -12.26
CA ASN A 29 8.96 -10.74 -12.95
C ASN A 29 8.33 -9.45 -12.38
N LEU A 30 7.04 -9.47 -12.05
CA LEU A 30 6.34 -8.33 -11.47
C LEU A 30 6.94 -7.89 -10.13
N VAL A 31 7.18 -8.84 -9.21
CA VAL A 31 7.70 -8.55 -7.86
C VAL A 31 9.21 -8.34 -7.87
N GLY A 32 9.94 -9.03 -8.75
CA GLY A 32 11.39 -8.95 -8.88
C GLY A 32 11.85 -7.83 -9.82
N SER A 33 12.16 -8.21 -11.07
CA SER A 33 12.85 -7.36 -12.05
C SER A 33 12.06 -6.12 -12.46
N TRP A 34 10.75 -6.25 -12.71
CA TRP A 34 9.90 -5.13 -13.10
C TRP A 34 9.72 -4.15 -11.93
N GLY A 35 9.40 -4.66 -10.74
CA GLY A 35 9.30 -3.85 -9.53
C GLY A 35 10.60 -3.14 -9.16
N ALA A 36 11.76 -3.74 -9.43
CA ALA A 36 13.09 -3.15 -9.22
C ALA A 36 13.48 -2.09 -10.25
N SER A 37 12.86 -2.08 -11.43
CA SER A 37 13.12 -1.04 -12.43
C SER A 37 12.58 0.35 -12.05
N PHE A 38 11.67 0.43 -11.08
CA PHE A 38 11.10 1.71 -10.65
C PHE A 38 11.91 2.37 -9.54
N PRO A 39 12.04 3.72 -9.56
CA PRO A 39 12.60 4.47 -8.45
C PRO A 39 11.86 4.19 -7.13
N PRO A 40 12.54 4.20 -5.97
CA PRO A 40 11.94 3.85 -4.67
C PRO A 40 10.67 4.63 -4.33
N GLY A 41 10.61 5.91 -4.74
CA GLY A 41 9.43 6.77 -4.52
C GLY A 41 8.19 6.38 -5.34
N HIS A 42 8.38 5.77 -6.51
CA HIS A 42 7.29 5.42 -7.45
C HIS A 42 6.95 3.93 -7.40
N ARG A 43 7.83 3.12 -6.79
CA ARG A 43 7.69 1.68 -6.63
C ARG A 43 6.38 1.27 -5.95
N LYS A 44 5.99 1.97 -4.87
CA LYS A 44 4.72 1.72 -4.18
C LYS A 44 3.51 1.95 -5.09
N LEU A 45 3.53 3.03 -5.88
CA LEU A 45 2.44 3.35 -6.79
C LEU A 45 2.36 2.33 -7.93
N ALA A 46 3.51 1.95 -8.50
CA ALA A 46 3.60 0.91 -9.53
C ALA A 46 3.05 -0.44 -9.03
N PHE A 47 3.42 -0.86 -7.82
CA PHE A 47 2.87 -2.07 -7.21
C PHE A 47 1.37 -1.97 -6.92
N CYS A 48 0.89 -0.80 -6.51
CA CYS A 48 -0.55 -0.61 -6.29
C CYS A 48 -1.34 -0.70 -7.60
N GLY A 49 -0.84 -0.10 -8.68
CA GLY A 49 -1.42 -0.23 -10.01
C GLY A 49 -1.40 -1.67 -10.53
N ALA A 50 -0.28 -2.36 -10.38
CA ALA A 50 -0.15 -3.77 -10.71
C ALA A 50 -1.12 -4.66 -9.94
N ALA A 51 -1.28 -4.42 -8.63
CA ALA A 51 -2.23 -5.13 -7.80
C ALA A 51 -3.69 -4.85 -8.21
N ALA A 52 -4.02 -3.63 -8.64
CA ALA A 52 -5.36 -3.30 -9.13
C ALA A 52 -5.69 -4.03 -10.44
N ILE A 53 -4.71 -4.20 -11.33
CA ILE A 53 -4.84 -5.00 -12.55
C ILE A 53 -5.09 -6.48 -12.20
N LEU A 54 -4.26 -7.05 -11.33
CA LEU A 54 -4.40 -8.44 -10.86
C LEU A 54 -5.77 -8.68 -10.21
N TRP A 55 -6.21 -7.74 -9.36
CA TRP A 55 -7.51 -7.78 -8.70
C TRP A 55 -8.67 -7.75 -9.71
N THR A 56 -8.57 -6.91 -10.73
CA THR A 56 -9.59 -6.79 -11.78
C THR A 56 -9.67 -8.08 -12.60
N LEU A 57 -8.54 -8.66 -12.97
CA LEU A 57 -8.47 -9.94 -13.69
C LEU A 57 -9.00 -11.10 -12.84
N TRP A 58 -8.70 -11.10 -11.54
CA TRP A 58 -9.22 -12.09 -10.60
C TRP A 58 -10.74 -12.00 -10.47
N LYS A 59 -11.29 -10.80 -10.27
CA LYS A 59 -12.74 -10.58 -10.24
C LYS A 59 -13.42 -10.99 -11.55
N SER A 60 -12.83 -10.65 -12.70
CA SER A 60 -13.37 -11.04 -14.01
C SER A 60 -13.44 -12.57 -14.16
N ARG A 61 -12.38 -13.30 -13.77
CA ARG A 61 -12.39 -14.77 -13.76
C ARG A 61 -13.41 -15.35 -12.80
N ASN A 62 -13.52 -14.80 -11.58
CA ASN A 62 -14.49 -15.28 -10.61
C ASN A 62 -15.94 -15.04 -11.07
N ASN A 63 -16.23 -13.90 -11.68
CA ASN A 63 -17.56 -13.66 -12.25
C ASN A 63 -17.88 -14.63 -13.39
N ALA A 64 -16.90 -14.96 -14.23
CA ALA A 64 -17.09 -15.97 -15.28
C ALA A 64 -17.33 -17.38 -14.68
N CYS A 65 -16.57 -17.78 -13.66
CA CYS A 65 -16.72 -19.11 -13.04
C CYS A 65 -18.00 -19.25 -12.19
N PHE A 66 -18.31 -18.27 -11.34
CA PHE A 66 -19.40 -18.37 -10.37
C PHE A 66 -20.72 -17.80 -10.89
N ARG A 67 -20.69 -16.72 -11.67
CA ARG A 67 -21.90 -16.05 -12.18
C ARG A 67 -22.19 -16.38 -13.64
N LYS A 68 -21.33 -17.18 -14.31
CA LYS A 68 -21.38 -17.45 -15.76
C LYS A 68 -21.44 -16.17 -16.61
N GLN A 69 -21.01 -15.05 -16.05
CA GLN A 69 -20.99 -13.75 -16.73
C GLN A 69 -19.61 -13.58 -17.35
N TYR A 70 -19.53 -13.85 -18.64
CA TYR A 70 -18.35 -13.55 -19.43
C TYR A 70 -18.32 -12.04 -19.73
N PRO A 71 -17.14 -11.40 -19.67
CA PRO A 71 -17.02 -10.03 -20.13
C PRO A 71 -17.35 -9.98 -21.63
N GLN A 72 -18.54 -9.44 -21.95
CA GLN A 72 -19.03 -9.26 -23.32
C GLN A 72 -18.17 -8.25 -24.09
N ASP A 73 -17.61 -7.28 -23.37
CA ASP A 73 -16.78 -6.21 -23.92
C ASP A 73 -15.50 -6.04 -23.09
N PRO A 74 -14.31 -6.08 -23.71
CA PRO A 74 -13.05 -5.75 -23.02
C PRO A 74 -13.03 -4.33 -22.41
N ALA A 75 -13.82 -3.37 -22.91
CA ALA A 75 -13.92 -2.05 -22.32
C ALA A 75 -14.51 -2.08 -20.89
N ALA A 76 -15.43 -3.00 -20.62
CA ALA A 76 -15.99 -3.18 -19.27
C ALA A 76 -14.92 -3.58 -18.25
N ILE A 77 -13.89 -4.30 -18.69
CA ILE A 77 -12.77 -4.71 -17.82
C ILE A 77 -11.89 -3.49 -17.50
N ILE A 78 -11.66 -2.61 -18.47
CA ILE A 78 -10.93 -1.36 -18.27
C ILE A 78 -11.70 -0.42 -17.35
N PHE A 79 -13.03 -0.29 -17.53
CA PHE A 79 -13.85 0.52 -16.62
C PHE A 79 -13.78 0.02 -15.17
N ASN A 80 -13.85 -1.30 -14.98
CA ASN A 80 -13.66 -1.90 -13.66
C ASN A 80 -12.26 -1.66 -13.08
N LEU A 81 -11.22 -1.69 -13.92
CA LEU A 81 -9.86 -1.34 -13.51
C LEU A 81 -9.78 0.11 -13.03
N CYS A 82 -10.29 1.05 -13.81
CA CYS A 82 -10.34 2.47 -13.44
C CYS A 82 -11.09 2.69 -12.13
N HIS A 83 -12.24 2.01 -11.96
CA HIS A 83 -13.01 2.06 -10.72
C HIS A 83 -12.18 1.54 -9.52
N ASN A 84 -11.53 0.37 -9.65
CA ASN A 84 -10.68 -0.17 -8.57
C ASN A 84 -9.52 0.77 -8.24
N LEU A 85 -8.85 1.33 -9.25
CA LEU A 85 -7.75 2.28 -9.05
C LEU A 85 -8.23 3.52 -8.29
N ASN A 86 -9.38 4.08 -8.64
CA ASN A 86 -9.94 5.25 -7.97
C ASN A 86 -10.31 4.94 -6.51
N SER A 87 -11.00 3.81 -6.27
CA SER A 87 -11.31 3.35 -4.91
C SER A 87 -10.07 3.15 -4.07
N TRP A 88 -9.00 2.60 -4.65
CA TRP A 88 -7.75 2.34 -3.93
C TRP A 88 -6.95 3.62 -3.67
N ALA A 89 -6.98 4.60 -4.58
CA ALA A 89 -6.40 5.92 -4.35
C ALA A 89 -7.08 6.63 -3.16
N LEU A 90 -8.41 6.56 -3.08
CA LEU A 90 -9.16 7.10 -1.93
C LEU A 90 -8.79 6.40 -0.62
N LEU A 91 -8.68 5.06 -0.64
CA LEU A 91 -8.25 4.30 0.54
C LEU A 91 -6.88 4.72 1.05
N GLN A 92 -5.91 5.02 0.17
CA GLN A 92 -4.60 5.49 0.59
C GLN A 92 -4.64 6.86 1.28
N ILE A 93 -5.53 7.75 0.84
CA ILE A 93 -5.73 9.07 1.46
C ILE A 93 -6.34 8.90 2.85
N GLU A 94 -7.42 8.13 2.97
CA GLU A 94 -8.11 7.90 4.24
C GLU A 94 -7.21 7.15 5.24
N ALA A 95 -6.47 6.13 4.80
CA ALA A 95 -5.49 5.44 5.63
C ALA A 95 -4.41 6.40 6.15
N LYS A 96 -3.90 7.30 5.30
CA LYS A 96 -2.91 8.31 5.70
C LYS A 96 -3.49 9.31 6.69
N LYS A 97 -4.75 9.73 6.53
CA LYS A 97 -5.45 10.61 7.49
C LYS A 97 -5.67 9.91 8.82
N ALA A 98 -6.18 8.67 8.81
CA ALA A 98 -6.42 7.86 10.01
C ALA A 98 -5.13 7.65 10.79
N TRP A 99 -4.03 7.27 10.11
CA TRP A 99 -2.71 7.12 10.73
C TRP A 99 -2.23 8.41 11.39
N ARG A 100 -2.33 9.56 10.71
CA ARG A 100 -1.96 10.86 11.27
C ARG A 100 -2.81 11.23 12.49
N THR A 101 -4.09 10.89 12.48
CA THR A 101 -4.97 11.14 13.62
C THR A 101 -4.61 10.25 14.81
N GLY A 102 -4.32 8.97 14.57
CA GLY A 102 -3.84 8.05 15.62
C GLY A 102 -2.53 8.52 16.24
N ALA A 103 -1.54 8.90 15.42
CA ALA A 103 -0.27 9.43 15.90
C ALA A 103 -0.45 10.68 16.79
N ARG A 104 -1.26 11.66 16.34
CA ARG A 104 -1.58 12.84 17.16
C ARG A 104 -2.28 12.49 18.48
N GLY A 105 -3.12 11.45 18.48
CA GLY A 105 -3.78 10.98 19.69
C GLY A 105 -2.77 10.44 20.72
N LEU A 106 -1.81 9.65 20.24
CA LEU A 106 -0.72 9.11 21.06
C LEU A 106 0.21 10.21 21.58
N ASP A 107 0.60 11.18 20.74
CA ASP A 107 1.43 12.31 21.15
C ASP A 107 0.75 13.12 22.28
N LYS A 108 -0.56 13.39 22.13
CA LYS A 108 -1.34 14.07 23.17
C LYS A 108 -1.45 13.25 24.45
N PHE A 109 -1.55 11.93 24.35
CA PHE A 109 -1.62 11.04 25.51
C PHE A 109 -0.30 11.07 26.29
N TRP A 110 0.83 10.97 25.59
CA TRP A 110 2.16 10.98 26.20
C TRP A 110 2.63 12.36 26.68
N SER A 111 2.13 13.44 26.07
CA SER A 111 2.46 14.81 26.48
C SER A 111 1.75 15.26 27.76
N LYS A 112 0.80 14.47 28.28
CA LYS A 112 0.16 14.79 29.56
C LYS A 112 1.11 14.44 30.70
N PRO A 113 1.50 15.40 31.54
CA PRO A 113 2.28 15.09 32.73
C PRO A 113 1.47 14.14 33.61
N SER A 114 2.09 13.05 34.05
CA SER A 114 1.46 12.09 34.94
C SER A 114 0.99 12.80 36.22
N PRO A 115 -0.26 12.59 36.67
CA PRO A 115 -0.73 13.19 37.91
C PRO A 115 0.04 12.55 39.06
N GLY A 116 1.10 13.21 39.52
CA GLY A 116 1.96 12.73 40.60
C GLY A 116 3.42 13.15 40.54
N VAL A 117 3.94 13.62 39.40
CA VAL A 117 5.36 14.05 39.32
C VAL A 117 5.46 15.55 39.61
N LYS A 118 5.69 15.90 40.87
CA LYS A 118 6.19 17.22 41.27
C LYS A 118 7.71 17.24 41.03
N ASP A 119 8.20 18.32 40.42
CA ASP A 119 9.60 18.62 40.07
C ASP A 119 10.20 17.98 38.81
N ALA A 120 9.90 18.62 37.67
CA ALA A 120 10.69 18.57 36.44
C ALA A 120 11.71 19.74 36.37
N ARG A 121 12.46 20.00 37.45
CA ARG A 121 13.57 20.99 37.46
C ARG A 121 14.91 20.39 37.88
N ARG A 122 15.20 19.14 37.47
CA ARG A 122 16.47 18.47 37.79
C ARG A 122 17.14 17.68 36.65
N TRP A 123 16.89 18.03 35.39
CA TRP A 123 17.54 17.35 34.26
C TRP A 123 18.23 18.29 33.26
N GLU A 124 18.84 19.38 33.75
CA GLU A 124 19.95 20.03 33.04
C GLU A 124 21.24 19.71 33.79
N GLY A 125 21.85 18.58 33.44
CA GLY A 125 23.15 18.18 34.00
C GLY A 125 23.31 16.68 34.03
N GLY A 126 23.72 16.08 32.90
CA GLY A 126 24.00 14.66 32.87
C GLY A 126 24.22 14.11 31.47
N SER A 127 25.47 14.18 31.04
CA SER A 127 26.06 13.50 29.89
C SER A 127 25.48 12.10 29.61
N GLN A 128 24.99 11.91 28.38
CA GLN A 128 25.20 10.72 27.55
C GLN A 128 25.18 9.34 28.25
N ALA A 129 24.04 8.89 28.79
CA ALA A 129 23.94 7.51 29.29
C ALA A 129 22.52 6.87 29.28
N ASP A 130 21.54 7.32 28.50
CA ASP A 130 20.14 6.81 28.63
C ASP A 130 19.60 6.00 27.44
N GLY A 131 20.46 5.42 26.61
CA GLY A 131 20.06 4.56 25.48
C GLY A 131 19.58 3.15 25.86
N VAL A 132 19.76 2.73 27.12
CA VAL A 132 19.58 1.32 27.54
C VAL A 132 18.27 1.08 28.31
N LEU A 133 17.72 2.09 28.98
CA LEU A 133 16.52 1.92 29.82
C LEU A 133 15.20 1.97 29.03
N PHE A 134 15.15 2.66 27.88
CA PHE A 134 13.92 2.70 27.06
C PHE A 134 13.60 1.35 26.40
N ARG A 135 14.60 0.48 26.23
CA ARG A 135 14.45 -0.80 25.51
C ARG A 135 13.88 -1.93 26.37
N ARG A 136 13.89 -1.82 27.70
CA ARG A 136 13.52 -2.92 28.61
C ARG A 136 12.03 -3.05 28.94
N SER A 137 11.21 -2.04 28.64
CA SER A 137 9.76 -2.11 28.92
C SER A 137 8.93 -2.73 27.79
N TRP A 138 9.48 -2.86 26.58
CA TRP A 138 8.74 -3.37 25.41
C TRP A 138 8.76 -4.90 25.22
N CYS A 139 9.56 -5.65 25.99
CA CYS A 139 9.64 -7.12 25.89
C CYS A 139 8.71 -7.88 26.85
N ARG A 140 7.65 -7.27 27.40
CA ARG A 140 6.72 -7.97 28.31
C ARG A 140 5.25 -7.86 27.91
N VAL A 141 4.98 -7.68 26.61
CA VAL A 141 3.63 -7.74 25.99
C VAL A 141 3.65 -8.60 24.70
N LEU A 142 4.66 -9.46 24.54
CA LEU A 142 4.63 -10.65 23.68
C LEU A 142 4.86 -11.86 24.57
#